data_AF-B8C711-F1
#
_entry.id   AF-B8C711-F1
#
_cell.length_a   1.000
_cell.length_b   1.000
_cell.length_c   1.000
_cell.angle_alpha   90.00
_cell.angle_beta   90.00
_cell.angle_gamma   90.00
#
_symmetry.space_group_name_H-M   'P 1'
#
loop_
_entity.id
_entity.type
_entity.pdbx_description
1 polymer ?
#
loop_
_entity_poly.entity_id
_entity_poly.type
_entity_poly.pdbx_seq_one_letter_code
_entity_poly.pdbx_strand_id
1 'polypeptide(L)'
;MALVVHDDDDKSSLPRATESIVLDALPYVENLDPDYEQYAMSLIEDELQQQHLGGGEAEHPMLRRLIPLATSSSREYTDLASTAPDFGGKAPIAASAYKSLMERQAQAEESGVAAPPVFREWSLRPDPIAENGGSIQGEDKERNIPDLQTSIATSKIKLEQERLRLVNLELHQQFETRQRYTAYHNQLESQYLTPMTQALESQRMKVDGINATRMEEQEVAMRKLEGLTRKWDSLVDKNRRLGRAIGGLEGEVEDLKQSAGDGVLEGGAMDVAEVSKET
;
A
#
# COMPACT_ATOMS: atom_id res chain seq x y z
N MET A 1 -6.58 -9.13 -20.69
CA MET A 1 -5.23 -9.39 -20.18
C MET A 1 -5.36 -9.87 -18.74
N ALA A 2 -5.12 -11.15 -18.45
CA ALA A 2 -5.21 -11.70 -17.09
C ALA A 2 -4.02 -11.22 -16.24
N LEU A 3 -4.26 -10.89 -14.97
CA LEU A 3 -3.18 -10.65 -14.00
C LEU A 3 -2.53 -12.00 -13.68
N VAL A 4 -1.43 -12.31 -14.36
CA VAL A 4 -0.62 -13.48 -14.04
C VAL A 4 0.34 -13.08 -12.92
N VAL A 5 0.02 -13.51 -11.70
CA VAL A 5 0.95 -13.41 -10.56
C VAL A 5 2.01 -14.51 -10.76
N HIS A 6 3.21 -14.13 -11.15
CA HIS A 6 4.37 -15.01 -11.12
C HIS A 6 4.98 -14.94 -9.71
N ASP A 7 4.93 -16.06 -8.99
CA ASP A 7 5.85 -16.30 -7.87
C ASP A 7 7.23 -16.58 -8.48
N ASP A 8 8.02 -15.52 -8.64
CA ASP A 8 9.43 -15.62 -9.02
C ASP A 8 10.27 -15.99 -7.80
N ASP A 9 10.28 -17.27 -7.42
CA ASP A 9 11.35 -17.83 -6.58
C ASP A 9 11.70 -19.26 -7.03
N ASP A 10 13.01 -19.49 -7.23
CA ASP A 10 13.71 -20.77 -7.38
C ASP A 10 13.69 -21.56 -8.71
N LYS A 11 14.68 -21.25 -9.56
CA LYS A 11 15.11 -22.00 -10.75
C LYS A 11 15.80 -23.35 -10.47
N SER A 12 15.30 -24.22 -9.59
CA SER A 12 15.94 -25.54 -9.44
C SER A 12 15.08 -26.75 -9.07
N SER A 13 13.75 -26.66 -9.13
CA SER A 13 12.92 -27.86 -9.11
C SER A 13 11.76 -27.73 -10.08
N LEU A 14 11.55 -28.79 -10.87
CA LEU A 14 10.48 -28.89 -11.87
C LEU A 14 9.13 -28.52 -11.23
N PRO A 15 8.42 -27.48 -11.70
CA PRO A 15 7.18 -27.07 -11.06
C PRO A 15 6.08 -28.03 -11.48
N ARG A 16 5.52 -28.72 -10.49
CA ARG A 16 4.14 -29.22 -10.53
C ARG A 16 3.28 -28.04 -10.95
N ALA A 17 2.60 -28.12 -12.09
CA ALA A 17 1.76 -27.05 -12.62
C ALA A 17 0.84 -26.52 -11.50
N THR A 18 1.20 -25.38 -10.93
CA THR A 18 0.32 -24.60 -10.09
C THR A 18 -0.79 -24.15 -11.03
N GLU A 19 -1.99 -24.68 -10.87
CA GLU A 19 -3.18 -24.13 -11.54
C GLU A 19 -3.21 -22.64 -11.22
N SER A 20 -2.82 -21.82 -12.19
CA SER A 20 -2.93 -20.37 -12.07
C SER A 20 -4.42 -20.08 -12.01
N ILE A 21 -4.94 -19.78 -10.82
CA ILE A 21 -6.31 -19.34 -10.65
C ILE A 21 -6.40 -17.97 -11.31
N VAL A 22 -6.95 -17.93 -12.52
CA VAL A 22 -7.21 -16.68 -13.24
C VAL A 22 -8.46 -16.07 -12.61
N LEU A 23 -8.24 -15.09 -11.75
CA LEU A 23 -9.31 -14.23 -11.24
C LEU A 23 -9.56 -13.15 -12.28
N ASP A 24 -10.76 -13.14 -12.86
CA ASP A 24 -11.21 -12.14 -13.82
C ASP A 24 -12.26 -11.24 -13.16
N ALA A 25 -12.01 -9.94 -13.17
CA ALA A 25 -12.92 -8.91 -12.70
C ALA A 25 -12.82 -7.73 -13.66
N LEU A 26 -13.97 -7.13 -14.04
CA LEU A 26 -14.05 -6.13 -15.11
C LEU A 26 -14.42 -4.73 -14.56
N PRO A 27 -13.50 -4.04 -13.85
CA PRO A 27 -13.81 -2.79 -13.15
C PRO A 27 -14.29 -1.64 -14.03
N TYR A 28 -14.00 -1.62 -15.34
CA TYR A 28 -14.46 -0.54 -16.22
C TYR A 28 -15.88 -0.74 -16.73
N VAL A 29 -16.43 -1.95 -16.63
CA VAL A 29 -17.70 -2.30 -17.26
C VAL A 29 -18.74 -2.76 -16.25
N GLU A 30 -18.29 -3.35 -15.14
CA GLU A 30 -19.17 -3.71 -14.04
C GLU A 30 -19.58 -2.45 -13.28
N ASN A 31 -20.86 -2.08 -13.40
CA ASN A 31 -21.47 -1.09 -12.52
C ASN A 31 -21.81 -1.80 -11.19
N LEU A 32 -20.84 -1.89 -10.29
CA LEU A 32 -21.08 -2.41 -8.94
C LEU A 32 -21.89 -1.40 -8.11
N ASP A 33 -22.88 -1.91 -7.39
CA ASP A 33 -23.55 -1.16 -6.32
C ASP A 33 -22.52 -0.83 -5.22
N PRO A 34 -22.45 0.43 -4.73
CA PRO A 34 -21.58 0.80 -3.60
C PRO A 34 -21.69 -0.12 -2.38
N ASP A 35 -22.85 -0.74 -2.16
CA ASP A 35 -23.07 -1.63 -1.01
C ASP A 35 -22.34 -2.98 -1.14
N TYR A 36 -21.94 -3.40 -2.35
CA TYR A 36 -21.18 -4.65 -2.55
C TYR A 36 -19.81 -4.61 -1.89
N GLU A 37 -19.16 -3.45 -1.82
CA GLU A 37 -17.86 -3.32 -1.17
C GLU A 37 -17.97 -3.64 0.32
N GLN A 38 -18.99 -3.09 0.99
CA GLN A 38 -19.22 -3.33 2.41
C GLN A 38 -19.52 -4.81 2.69
N TYR A 39 -20.36 -5.42 1.85
CA TYR A 39 -20.69 -6.84 1.96
C TYR A 39 -19.48 -7.76 1.71
N ALA A 40 -18.67 -7.45 0.69
CA ALA A 40 -17.43 -8.17 0.44
C ALA A 40 -16.46 -8.04 1.61
N MET A 41 -16.35 -6.86 2.20
CA MET A 41 -15.51 -6.63 3.39
C MET A 41 -15.98 -7.43 4.60
N SER A 42 -17.29 -7.51 4.88
CA SER A 42 -17.80 -8.33 5.98
C SER A 42 -17.52 -9.82 5.76
N LEU A 43 -17.65 -10.32 4.53
CA LEU A 43 -17.31 -11.70 4.18
C LEU A 43 -15.81 -12.00 4.36
N ILE A 44 -14.95 -11.06 3.95
CA ILE A 44 -13.50 -11.18 4.14
C ILE A 44 -13.16 -11.19 5.63
N GLU A 45 -13.81 -10.35 6.43
CA GLU A 45 -13.63 -10.31 7.88
C GLU A 45 -14.05 -11.62 8.55
N ASP A 46 -15.22 -12.16 8.19
CA ASP A 46 -15.70 -13.44 8.71
C ASP A 46 -14.74 -14.59 8.38
N GLU A 47 -14.20 -14.64 7.15
CA GLU A 47 -13.20 -15.63 6.74
C GLU A 47 -11.87 -15.45 7.50
N LEU A 48 -11.40 -14.21 7.67
CA LEU A 48 -10.20 -13.92 8.45
C LEU A 48 -10.36 -14.36 9.92
N GLN A 49 -11.53 -14.15 10.51
CA GLN A 49 -11.83 -14.61 11.88
C GLN A 49 -11.85 -16.13 11.98
N GLN A 50 -12.46 -16.82 10.99
CA GLN A 50 -12.47 -18.29 10.94
C GLN A 50 -11.07 -18.87 10.77
N GLN A 51 -10.21 -18.27 9.96
CA GLN A 51 -8.83 -18.70 9.76
C GLN A 51 -7.99 -18.54 11.04
N HIS A 52 -8.19 -17.46 11.81
CA HIS A 52 -7.51 -17.27 13.11
C HIS A 52 -7.95 -18.29 14.17
N LEU A 53 -9.20 -18.76 14.13
CA LEU A 53 -9.72 -19.78 15.05
C LEU A 53 -9.29 -21.21 14.66
N GLY A 54 -8.86 -21.43 13.42
CA GLY A 54 -8.45 -22.73 12.87
C GLY A 54 -7.06 -23.23 13.28
N GLY A 55 -6.29 -22.50 14.08
CA GLY A 55 -5.06 -22.99 14.74
C GLY A 55 -3.86 -23.26 13.82
N GLY A 56 -3.89 -22.83 12.55
CA GLY A 56 -2.72 -22.86 11.68
C GLY A 56 -2.01 -21.51 11.69
N GLU A 57 -0.74 -21.48 12.10
CA GLU A 57 0.19 -20.35 11.88
C GLU A 57 0.48 -20.14 10.39
N ALA A 58 -0.55 -19.87 9.59
CA ALA A 58 -0.38 -19.42 8.22
C ALA A 58 -0.05 -17.93 8.25
N GLU A 59 1.20 -17.61 8.61
CA GLU A 59 1.73 -16.26 8.41
C GLU A 59 1.50 -15.85 6.95
N HIS A 60 0.70 -14.79 6.75
CA HIS A 60 0.40 -14.29 5.42
C HIS A 60 1.72 -13.97 4.68
N PRO A 61 1.91 -14.39 3.41
CA PRO A 61 3.18 -14.25 2.69
C PRO A 61 3.66 -12.79 2.57
N MET A 62 2.75 -11.81 2.66
CA MET A 62 3.12 -10.39 2.70
C MET A 62 3.71 -9.94 4.04
N LEU A 63 3.33 -10.55 5.16
CA LEU A 63 3.94 -10.27 6.47
C LEU A 63 5.40 -10.75 6.49
N ARG A 64 5.70 -11.87 5.82
CA ARG A 64 7.08 -12.33 5.60
C ARG A 64 7.94 -11.35 4.81
N ARG A 65 7.33 -10.51 3.95
CA ARG A 65 8.04 -9.47 3.18
C ARG A 65 8.22 -8.17 3.96
N LEU A 66 7.31 -7.87 4.89
CA LEU A 66 7.33 -6.64 5.68
C LEU A 66 8.26 -6.72 6.88
N ILE A 67 8.53 -7.93 7.38
CA ILE A 67 9.62 -8.15 8.33
C ILE A 67 10.90 -8.18 7.48
N PRO A 68 11.75 -7.13 7.52
CA PRO A 68 13.04 -7.21 6.86
C PRO A 68 13.74 -8.44 7.42
N LEU A 69 14.24 -9.30 6.54
CA LEU A 69 15.02 -10.52 6.77
C LEU A 69 15.96 -10.39 7.99
N ALA A 70 15.39 -10.50 9.18
CA ALA A 70 16.06 -10.45 10.44
C ALA A 70 15.71 -11.77 11.11
N THR A 71 16.66 -12.69 10.97
CA THR A 71 16.81 -13.86 11.82
C THR A 71 15.88 -15.05 11.53
N SER A 72 16.06 -15.65 10.35
CA SER A 72 16.19 -17.12 10.32
C SER A 72 17.54 -17.54 10.93
N SER A 73 17.73 -17.21 12.21
CA SER A 73 18.71 -17.82 13.09
C SER A 73 18.12 -17.83 14.49
N SER A 74 17.42 -18.92 14.77
CA SER A 74 17.26 -19.46 16.11
C SER A 74 18.55 -19.24 16.92
N ARG A 75 18.38 -18.73 18.15
CA ARG A 75 19.38 -18.53 19.23
C ARG A 75 20.22 -17.25 19.15
N GLU A 76 19.75 -16.19 19.80
CA GLU A 76 20.19 -15.79 21.15
C GLU A 76 19.60 -14.41 21.48
N TYR A 77 18.78 -14.36 22.53
CA TYR A 77 18.30 -13.11 23.12
C TYR A 77 19.44 -12.46 23.90
N THR A 78 20.30 -11.71 23.23
CA THR A 78 21.15 -10.70 23.88
C THR A 78 21.42 -9.57 22.90
N ASP A 79 21.22 -8.34 23.39
CA ASP A 79 21.69 -7.08 22.82
C ASP A 79 20.82 -6.38 21.74
N LEU A 80 19.71 -5.80 22.20
CA LEU A 80 18.92 -4.79 21.47
C LEU A 80 19.60 -3.40 21.43
N ALA A 81 20.76 -3.22 22.06
CA ALA A 81 21.50 -1.95 22.06
C ALA A 81 22.47 -1.81 20.87
N SER A 82 22.77 -2.89 20.13
CA SER A 82 23.77 -2.88 19.06
C SER A 82 23.24 -2.94 17.63
N THR A 83 21.92 -3.12 17.44
CA THR A 83 21.31 -3.21 16.11
C THR A 83 20.88 -1.83 15.62
N ALA A 84 21.85 -1.02 15.20
CA ALA A 84 21.54 0.13 14.36
C ALA A 84 20.86 -0.38 13.06
N PRO A 85 19.74 0.21 12.62
CA PRO A 85 19.10 -0.17 11.36
C PRO A 85 20.10 0.07 10.21
N ASP A 86 20.45 -1.00 9.51
CA ASP A 86 21.29 -0.91 8.32
C ASP A 86 20.43 -0.42 7.14
N PHE A 87 20.64 0.84 6.76
CA PHE A 87 19.98 1.46 5.61
C PHE A 87 20.55 0.99 4.25
N GLY A 88 21.38 -0.05 4.24
CA GLY A 88 21.90 -0.69 3.02
C GLY A 88 22.69 0.27 2.12
N GLY A 89 23.32 1.29 2.72
CA GLY A 89 24.07 2.34 2.02
C GLY A 89 23.26 3.31 1.16
N LYS A 90 21.92 3.18 1.09
CA LYS A 90 21.07 4.01 0.21
C LYS A 90 20.79 5.41 0.76
N ALA A 91 21.01 5.63 2.05
CA ALA A 91 20.75 6.90 2.71
C ALA A 91 21.89 7.26 3.69
N PRO A 92 23.09 7.60 3.21
CA PRO A 92 24.26 7.85 4.06
C PRO A 92 24.06 9.03 5.03
N ILE A 93 23.23 10.01 4.64
CA ILE A 93 22.88 11.17 5.47
C ILE A 93 21.93 10.75 6.60
N ALA A 94 20.96 9.88 6.33
CA ALA A 94 20.05 9.39 7.36
C ALA A 94 20.79 8.48 8.36
N ALA A 95 21.69 7.63 7.87
CA ALA A 95 22.52 6.78 8.71
C ALA A 95 23.45 7.59 9.63
N SER A 96 24.09 8.65 9.12
CA SER A 96 24.96 9.50 9.93
C SER A 96 24.18 10.33 10.96
N ALA A 97 23.00 10.84 10.60
CA ALA A 97 22.12 11.56 11.51
C ALA A 97 21.55 10.65 12.62
N TYR A 98 21.19 9.41 12.28
CA TYR A 98 20.75 8.43 13.26
C TYR A 98 21.88 8.03 14.22
N LYS A 99 23.09 7.81 13.68
CA LYS A 99 24.27 7.50 14.49
C LYS A 99 24.59 8.60 15.49
N SER A 100 24.54 9.87 15.08
CA SER A 100 24.79 11.00 16.00
C SER A 100 23.70 11.17 17.05
N LEU A 101 22.45 10.80 16.74
CA LEU A 101 21.36 10.77 17.71
C LEU A 101 21.56 9.68 18.76
N MET A 102 21.93 8.47 18.34
CA MET A 102 22.22 7.34 19.23
C MET A 102 23.41 7.61 20.15
N GLU A 103 24.50 8.16 19.62
CA GLU A 103 25.69 8.52 20.41
C GLU A 103 25.35 9.58 21.49
N ARG A 104 24.44 10.49 21.19
CA ARG A 104 23.94 11.50 22.13
C ARG A 104 23.00 10.92 23.17
N GLN A 105 22.17 9.94 22.81
CA GLN A 105 21.31 9.25 23.75
C GLN A 105 22.14 8.45 24.77
N ALA A 106 23.19 7.76 24.31
CA ALA A 106 24.15 7.09 25.17
C ALA A 106 24.85 8.07 26.15
N GLN A 107 25.27 9.25 25.68
CA GLN A 107 25.87 10.29 26.54
C GLN A 107 24.86 10.94 27.51
N ALA A 108 23.59 11.04 27.12
CA ALA A 108 22.52 11.58 27.97
C ALA A 108 22.14 10.60 29.09
N GLU A 109 22.13 9.30 28.80
CA GLU A 109 21.91 8.23 29.78
C GLU A 109 23.04 8.18 30.82
N GLU A 110 24.29 8.43 30.41
CA GLU A 110 25.45 8.45 31.30
C GLU A 110 25.50 9.68 32.22
N SER A 111 24.90 10.81 31.81
CA SER A 111 24.92 12.08 32.54
C SER A 111 23.62 12.42 33.28
N GLY A 112 22.54 11.66 33.08
CA GLY A 112 21.25 11.83 33.77
C GLY A 112 20.53 13.15 33.49
N VAL A 113 21.02 13.96 32.53
CA VAL A 113 20.44 15.26 32.16
C VAL A 113 20.00 15.20 30.69
N ALA A 114 18.73 15.50 30.44
CA ALA A 114 18.18 15.56 29.08
C ALA A 114 19.02 16.51 28.22
N ALA A 115 19.55 15.99 27.10
CA ALA A 115 20.53 16.71 26.31
C ALA A 115 19.94 18.04 25.74
N PRO A 116 20.53 19.21 26.05
CA PRO A 116 20.03 20.50 25.54
C PRO A 116 20.26 20.62 24.03
N PRO A 117 19.39 21.33 23.28
CA PRO A 117 19.50 21.48 21.82
C PRO A 117 20.84 22.12 21.43
N VAL A 118 21.40 21.62 20.33
CA VAL A 118 22.78 21.85 19.83
C VAL A 118 23.06 23.29 19.39
N PHE A 119 22.05 24.15 19.32
CA PHE A 119 22.26 25.55 18.94
C PHE A 119 22.71 26.38 20.15
N ARG A 120 23.98 26.27 20.53
CA ARG A 120 24.60 27.35 21.31
C ARG A 120 24.66 28.56 20.40
N GLU A 121 23.79 29.53 20.61
CA GLU A 121 23.99 30.89 20.09
C GLU A 121 25.31 31.41 20.69
N TRP A 122 26.37 31.45 19.89
CA TRP A 122 27.65 32.01 20.34
C TRP A 122 27.52 33.51 20.70
N SER A 123 26.44 34.15 20.24
CA SER A 123 26.00 35.51 20.54
C SER A 123 25.54 35.73 21.99
N LEU A 124 25.20 34.68 22.74
CA LEU A 124 24.58 34.77 24.08
C LEU A 124 25.50 34.42 25.24
N ARG A 125 26.84 34.46 25.08
CA ARG A 125 27.71 34.44 26.26
C ARG A 125 27.55 35.78 27.00
N PRO A 126 26.99 35.82 28.22
CA PRO A 126 26.89 37.05 28.99
C PRO A 126 28.30 37.60 29.20
N ASP A 127 28.50 38.90 28.96
CA ASP A 127 29.76 39.53 29.30
C ASP A 127 29.85 39.61 30.84
N PRO A 128 30.84 38.97 31.49
CA PRO A 128 30.88 38.84 32.95
C PRO A 128 30.98 40.19 33.67
N ILE A 129 31.42 41.23 32.97
CA ILE A 129 31.52 42.61 33.47
C ILE A 129 30.22 43.41 33.26
N ALA A 130 29.39 43.04 32.29
CA ALA A 130 28.14 43.75 32.00
C ALA A 130 27.05 43.44 33.05
N GLU A 131 27.08 42.26 33.68
CA GLU A 131 26.17 41.89 34.77
C GLU A 131 26.59 42.46 36.13
N ASN A 132 27.89 42.61 36.39
CA ASN A 132 28.42 43.16 37.65
C ASN A 132 28.63 44.69 37.61
N GLY A 133 27.57 45.44 37.27
CA GLY A 133 27.55 46.91 37.28
C GLY A 133 27.66 47.58 38.67
N GLY A 134 28.15 46.86 39.70
CA GLY A 134 28.32 47.35 41.06
C GLY A 134 29.71 47.94 41.31
N SER A 135 29.74 49.14 41.90
CA SER A 135 30.94 49.94 42.19
C SER A 135 32.15 49.13 42.72
N ILE A 136 33.27 49.20 42.00
CA ILE A 136 34.54 48.56 42.35
C ILE A 136 35.18 49.32 43.52
N GLN A 137 35.06 48.82 44.75
CA GLN A 137 35.86 49.27 45.88
C GLN A 137 36.80 48.16 46.39
N GLY A 138 38.07 48.53 46.54
CA GLY A 138 39.00 47.99 47.54
C GLY A 138 39.47 46.53 47.44
N GLU A 139 38.56 45.58 47.69
CA GLU A 139 38.91 44.20 48.11
C GLU A 139 38.69 43.14 47.02
N ASP A 140 37.98 43.45 45.92
CA ASP A 140 37.66 42.47 44.86
C ASP A 140 38.71 42.35 43.74
N LYS A 141 39.87 43.01 43.86
CA LYS A 141 40.87 43.08 42.79
C LYS A 141 41.35 41.71 42.30
N GLU A 142 41.51 40.72 43.18
CA GLU A 142 41.97 39.38 42.81
C GLU A 142 40.89 38.52 42.14
N ARG A 143 39.62 38.71 42.50
CA ARG A 143 38.47 38.04 41.84
C ARG A 143 38.12 38.67 40.50
N ASN A 144 38.38 39.96 40.34
CA ASN A 144 38.09 40.71 39.12
C ASN A 144 39.11 40.47 37.99
N ILE A 145 40.34 40.02 38.29
CA ILE A 145 41.37 39.72 37.27
C ILE A 145 40.94 38.59 36.31
N PRO A 146 40.45 37.42 36.77
CA PRO A 146 39.96 36.38 35.85
C PRO A 146 38.72 36.84 35.07
N ASP A 147 37.84 37.64 35.66
CA ASP A 147 36.65 38.19 34.98
C ASP A 147 37.04 39.22 33.90
N LEU A 148 38.07 40.03 34.15
CA LEU A 148 38.68 40.91 33.16
C LEU A 148 39.36 40.12 32.05
N GLN A 149 40.11 39.07 32.38
CA GLN A 149 40.76 38.21 31.37
C GLN A 149 39.74 37.48 30.50
N THR A 150 38.66 36.99 31.08
CA THR A 150 37.57 36.35 30.32
C THR A 150 36.82 37.37 29.47
N SER A 151 36.54 38.58 29.97
CA SER A 151 35.94 39.67 29.18
C SER A 151 36.84 40.16 28.03
N ILE A 152 38.16 40.23 28.25
CA ILE A 152 39.13 40.52 27.18
C ILE A 152 39.16 39.39 26.15
N ALA A 153 39.09 38.13 26.60
CA ALA A 153 39.04 36.98 25.69
C ALA A 153 37.73 36.96 24.88
N THR A 154 36.58 37.22 25.51
CA THR A 154 35.29 37.27 24.81
C THR A 154 35.21 38.43 23.85
N SER A 155 35.65 39.64 24.23
CA SER A 155 35.69 40.79 23.33
C SER A 155 36.62 40.56 22.14
N LYS A 156 37.79 39.93 22.35
CA LYS A 156 38.68 39.52 21.26
C LYS A 156 38.02 38.52 20.31
N ILE A 157 37.31 37.53 20.86
CA ILE A 157 36.55 36.57 20.04
C ILE A 157 35.47 37.28 19.23
N LYS A 158 34.71 38.20 19.84
CA LYS A 158 33.67 38.99 19.15
C LYS A 158 34.27 39.81 18.00
N LEU A 159 35.40 40.50 18.25
CA LEU A 159 36.09 41.29 17.25
C LEU A 159 36.55 40.44 16.07
N GLU A 160 37.19 39.29 16.33
CA GLU A 160 37.64 38.40 15.25
C GLU A 160 36.45 37.78 14.49
N GLN A 161 35.34 37.47 15.17
CA GLN A 161 34.10 37.01 14.53
C GLN A 161 33.52 38.07 13.59
N GLU A 162 33.42 39.33 14.04
CA GLU A 162 32.96 40.45 13.20
C GLU A 162 33.88 40.67 12.01
N ARG A 163 35.20 40.60 12.23
CA ARG A 163 36.19 40.68 11.15
C ARG A 163 35.99 39.57 10.12
N LEU A 164 35.87 38.32 10.55
CA LEU A 164 35.63 37.18 9.66
C LEU A 164 34.30 37.31 8.91
N ARG A 165 33.26 37.80 9.59
CA ARG A 165 31.96 38.07 8.97
C ARG A 165 32.07 39.12 7.88
N LEU A 166 32.80 40.21 8.12
CA LEU A 166 33.02 41.26 7.12
C LEU A 166 33.77 40.72 5.90
N VAL A 167 34.86 39.97 6.13
CA VAL A 167 35.61 39.32 5.03
C VAL A 167 34.71 38.34 4.24
N ASN A 168 33.90 37.53 4.93
CA ASN A 168 32.95 36.64 4.26
C ASN A 168 31.89 37.41 3.47
N LEU A 169 31.37 38.53 3.99
CA LEU A 169 30.41 39.37 3.28
C LEU A 169 31.04 40.02 2.04
N GLU A 170 32.29 40.48 2.13
CA GLU A 170 33.03 40.99 0.97
C GLU A 170 33.23 39.90 -0.08
N LEU A 171 33.60 38.68 0.33
CA LEU A 171 33.71 37.52 -0.56
C LEU A 171 32.36 37.19 -1.20
N HIS A 172 31.27 37.16 -0.43
CA HIS A 172 29.94 36.92 -0.96
C HIS A 172 29.54 38.00 -1.97
N GLN A 173 29.77 39.27 -1.66
CA GLN A 173 29.49 40.37 -2.57
C GLN A 173 30.29 40.27 -3.88
N GLN A 174 31.54 39.79 -3.83
CA GLN A 174 32.39 39.62 -5.00
C GLN A 174 32.04 38.37 -5.83
N PHE A 175 31.72 37.24 -5.19
CA PHE A 175 31.63 35.93 -5.84
C PHE A 175 30.22 35.34 -5.93
N GLU A 176 29.28 35.80 -5.12
CA GLU A 176 27.87 35.43 -5.17
C GLU A 176 27.08 36.44 -6.01
N THR A 177 27.55 36.66 -7.23
CA THR A 177 26.84 37.50 -8.17
C THR A 177 25.49 36.89 -8.51
N ARG A 178 24.52 37.75 -8.85
CA ARG A 178 23.20 37.32 -9.34
C ARG A 178 23.30 36.27 -10.45
N GLN A 179 24.33 36.37 -11.30
CA GLN A 179 24.61 35.43 -12.38
C GLN A 179 24.91 34.00 -11.88
N ARG A 180 25.64 33.86 -10.77
CA ARG A 180 25.96 32.55 -10.18
C ARG A 180 24.71 31.87 -9.60
N TYR A 181 23.86 32.63 -8.92
CA TYR A 181 22.58 32.14 -8.42
C TYR A 181 21.67 31.68 -9.56
N THR A 182 21.54 32.49 -10.63
CA THR A 182 20.75 32.09 -11.80
C THR A 182 21.34 30.89 -12.52
N ALA A 183 22.68 30.78 -12.62
CA ALA A 183 23.33 29.63 -13.24
C ALA A 183 23.07 28.34 -12.47
N TYR A 184 23.20 28.37 -11.14
CA TYR A 184 22.88 27.23 -10.28
C TYR A 184 21.40 26.86 -10.33
N HIS A 185 20.50 27.86 -10.35
CA HIS A 185 19.08 27.63 -10.52
C HIS A 185 18.75 26.95 -11.85
N ASN A 186 19.28 27.46 -12.96
CA ASN A 186 19.11 26.84 -14.29
C ASN A 186 19.72 25.43 -14.34
N GLN A 187 20.83 25.20 -13.62
CA GLN A 187 21.41 23.86 -13.48
C GLN A 187 20.46 22.91 -12.75
N LEU A 188 19.84 23.35 -11.65
CA LEU A 188 18.85 22.55 -10.92
C LEU A 188 17.64 22.23 -11.79
N GLU A 189 17.12 23.22 -12.50
CA GLU A 189 15.96 23.06 -13.40
C GLU A 189 16.26 22.07 -14.53
N SER A 190 17.43 22.18 -15.17
CA SER A 190 17.80 21.34 -16.30
C SER A 190 18.23 19.93 -15.89
N GLN A 191 18.93 19.77 -14.76
CA GLN A 191 19.46 18.46 -14.33
C GLN A 191 18.47 17.62 -13.54
N TYR A 192 17.54 18.24 -12.81
CA TYR A 192 16.66 17.52 -11.89
C TYR A 192 15.19 17.70 -12.25
N LEU A 193 14.70 18.94 -12.29
CA LEU A 193 13.25 19.18 -12.45
C LEU A 193 12.76 18.73 -13.82
N THR A 194 13.39 19.19 -14.90
CA THR A 194 12.99 18.88 -16.27
C THR A 194 13.00 17.36 -16.59
N PRO A 195 14.08 16.60 -16.31
CA PRO A 195 14.05 15.17 -16.58
C PRO A 195 13.06 14.43 -15.68
N MET A 196 12.86 14.88 -14.44
CA MET A 196 11.87 14.28 -13.55
C MET A 196 10.44 14.50 -14.05
N THR A 197 10.09 15.71 -14.50
CA THR A 197 8.77 15.97 -15.08
C THR A 197 8.56 15.18 -16.37
N GLN A 198 9.56 15.12 -17.25
CA GLN A 198 9.51 14.30 -18.47
C GLN A 198 9.35 12.80 -18.17
N ALA A 199 10.04 12.28 -17.15
CA ALA A 199 9.90 10.89 -16.72
C ALA A 199 8.50 10.61 -16.18
N LEU A 200 7.94 11.52 -15.39
CA LEU A 200 6.56 11.42 -14.86
C LEU A 200 5.53 11.48 -15.99
N GLU A 201 5.68 12.39 -16.94
CA GLU A 201 4.80 12.48 -18.12
C GLU A 201 4.87 11.20 -18.96
N SER A 202 6.08 10.68 -19.18
CA SER A 202 6.29 9.42 -19.90
C SER A 202 5.64 8.24 -19.17
N GLN A 203 5.73 8.19 -17.84
CA GLN A 203 5.08 7.16 -17.03
C GLN A 203 3.56 7.29 -17.07
N ARG A 204 3.04 8.52 -16.97
CA ARG A 204 1.60 8.80 -17.08
C ARG A 204 1.05 8.35 -18.42
N MET A 205 1.70 8.69 -19.53
CA MET A 205 1.29 8.24 -20.86
C MET A 205 1.29 6.71 -20.99
N LYS A 206 2.26 6.01 -20.37
CA LYS A 206 2.28 4.54 -20.33
C LYS A 206 1.09 3.97 -19.56
N VAL A 207 0.81 4.51 -18.37
CA VAL A 207 -0.32 4.08 -17.54
C VAL A 207 -1.64 4.35 -18.26
N ASP A 208 -1.80 5.54 -18.84
CA ASP A 208 -3.00 5.91 -19.60
C ASP A 208 -3.19 4.99 -20.81
N GLY A 209 -2.09 4.64 -21.51
CA GLY A 209 -2.12 3.66 -22.59
C GLY A 209 -2.56 2.27 -22.14
N ILE A 210 -2.03 1.77 -21.01
CA ILE A 210 -2.42 0.47 -20.43
C ILE A 210 -3.89 0.48 -19.98
N ASN A 211 -4.34 1.58 -19.39
CA ASN A 211 -5.73 1.71 -18.96
C ASN A 211 -6.69 1.76 -20.16
N ALA A 212 -6.30 2.46 -21.24
CA ALA A 212 -7.07 2.52 -22.46
C ALA A 212 -7.20 1.13 -23.12
N THR A 213 -6.10 0.38 -23.26
CA THR A 213 -6.16 -0.99 -23.81
C THR A 213 -6.96 -1.92 -22.92
N ARG A 214 -6.81 -1.81 -21.58
CA ARG A 214 -7.61 -2.60 -20.63
C ARG A 214 -9.10 -2.30 -20.77
N MET A 215 -9.49 -1.03 -20.89
CA MET A 215 -10.88 -0.63 -21.09
C MET A 215 -11.46 -1.22 -22.39
N GLU A 216 -10.74 -1.11 -23.51
CA GLU A 216 -11.16 -1.68 -24.80
C GLU A 216 -11.35 -3.20 -24.72
N GLU A 217 -10.39 -3.91 -24.12
CA GLU A 217 -10.48 -5.37 -23.95
C GLU A 217 -11.70 -5.78 -23.10
N GLN A 218 -11.96 -5.07 -22.01
CA GLN A 218 -13.09 -5.36 -21.12
C GLN A 218 -14.43 -5.07 -21.81
N GLU A 219 -14.55 -3.98 -22.57
CA GLU A 219 -15.76 -3.71 -23.35
C GLU A 219 -16.05 -4.82 -24.37
N VAL A 220 -15.02 -5.30 -25.06
CA VAL A 220 -15.15 -6.40 -26.03
C VAL A 220 -15.58 -7.69 -25.32
N ALA A 221 -15.01 -7.99 -24.15
CA ALA A 221 -15.39 -9.14 -23.34
C ALA A 221 -16.86 -9.04 -22.88
N MET A 222 -17.29 -7.86 -22.41
CA MET A 222 -18.68 -7.65 -21.97
C MET A 222 -19.69 -7.86 -23.10
N ARG A 223 -19.42 -7.32 -24.30
CA ARG A 223 -20.32 -7.55 -25.46
C ARG A 223 -20.47 -9.04 -25.78
N LYS A 224 -19.41 -9.83 -25.61
CA LYS A 224 -19.47 -11.29 -25.77
C LYS A 224 -20.30 -11.93 -24.66
N LEU A 225 -20.11 -11.50 -23.41
CA LEU A 225 -20.84 -12.00 -22.25
C LEU A 225 -22.35 -11.71 -22.39
N GLU A 226 -22.74 -10.50 -22.76
CA GLU A 226 -24.15 -10.18 -23.06
C GLU A 226 -24.73 -11.07 -24.16
N GLY A 227 -23.94 -11.34 -25.21
CA GLY A 227 -24.33 -12.24 -26.28
C GLY A 227 -24.55 -13.68 -25.80
N LEU A 228 -23.75 -14.16 -24.86
CA LEU A 228 -23.91 -15.48 -24.22
C LEU A 228 -25.12 -15.50 -23.28
N THR A 229 -25.32 -14.46 -22.48
CA THR A 229 -26.48 -14.32 -21.58
C THR A 229 -27.78 -14.37 -22.36
N ARG A 230 -27.92 -13.59 -23.45
CA ARG A 230 -29.11 -13.63 -24.30
C ARG A 230 -29.38 -15.00 -24.91
N LYS A 231 -28.31 -15.73 -25.30
CA LYS A 231 -28.44 -17.10 -25.80
C LYS A 231 -28.90 -18.05 -24.71
N TRP A 232 -28.34 -17.92 -23.51
CA TRP A 232 -28.72 -18.71 -22.34
C TRP A 232 -30.18 -18.47 -21.96
N ASP A 233 -30.62 -17.21 -21.87
CA ASP A 233 -32.02 -16.85 -21.62
C ASP A 233 -32.95 -17.46 -22.68
N SER A 234 -32.59 -17.36 -23.96
CA SER A 234 -33.36 -17.96 -25.06
C SER A 234 -33.47 -19.49 -24.93
N LEU A 235 -32.40 -20.16 -24.51
CA LEU A 235 -32.41 -21.61 -24.30
C LEU A 235 -33.24 -22.02 -23.08
N VAL A 236 -33.12 -21.29 -21.97
CA VAL A 236 -33.93 -21.51 -20.77
C VAL A 236 -35.41 -21.31 -21.08
N ASP A 237 -35.76 -20.25 -21.81
CA ASP A 237 -37.14 -20.00 -22.24
C ASP A 237 -37.68 -21.08 -23.17
N LYS A 238 -36.87 -21.55 -24.13
CA LYS A 238 -37.24 -22.69 -24.99
C LYS A 238 -37.46 -23.96 -24.16
N ASN A 239 -36.56 -24.27 -23.23
CA ASN A 239 -36.70 -25.44 -22.36
C ASN A 239 -37.94 -25.33 -21.47
N ARG A 240 -38.25 -24.14 -20.93
CA ARG A 240 -39.50 -23.90 -20.19
C ARG A 240 -40.74 -24.09 -21.06
N ARG A 241 -40.72 -23.62 -22.31
CA ARG A 241 -41.82 -23.82 -23.27
C ARG A 241 -42.00 -25.30 -23.62
N LEU A 242 -40.91 -26.02 -23.88
CA LEU A 242 -40.94 -27.46 -24.13
C LEU A 242 -41.47 -28.24 -22.93
N GLY A 243 -41.00 -27.92 -21.72
CA GLY A 243 -41.50 -28.55 -20.49
C GLY A 243 -43.00 -28.34 -20.28
N ARG A 244 -43.52 -27.13 -20.55
CA ARG A 244 -44.97 -26.87 -20.53
C ARG A 244 -45.73 -27.65 -21.60
N ALA A 245 -45.19 -27.74 -22.82
CA ALA A 245 -45.82 -28.50 -23.90
C ALA A 245 -45.85 -30.01 -23.60
N ILE A 246 -44.76 -30.56 -23.08
CA ILE A 246 -44.68 -31.97 -22.65
C ILE A 246 -45.70 -32.23 -21.53
N GLY A 247 -45.72 -31.40 -20.48
CA GLY A 247 -46.70 -31.57 -19.39
C GLY A 247 -48.15 -31.46 -19.87
N GLY A 248 -48.44 -30.61 -20.84
CA GLY A 248 -49.76 -30.53 -21.48
C GLY A 248 -50.11 -31.79 -22.27
N LEU A 249 -49.18 -32.31 -23.08
CA LEU A 249 -49.38 -33.54 -23.85
C LEU A 249 -49.50 -34.77 -22.94
N GLU A 250 -48.72 -34.84 -21.87
CA GLU A 250 -48.82 -35.92 -20.87
C GLU A 250 -50.18 -35.90 -20.17
N GLY A 251 -50.70 -34.70 -19.84
CA GLY A 251 -52.06 -34.53 -19.31
C GLY A 251 -53.14 -35.00 -20.28
N GLU A 252 -53.06 -34.58 -21.55
CA GLU A 252 -54.01 -35.03 -22.58
C GLU A 252 -53.96 -36.54 -22.81
N VAL A 253 -52.76 -37.14 -22.82
CA VAL A 253 -52.60 -38.60 -22.92
C VAL A 253 -53.21 -39.33 -21.72
N GLU A 254 -53.09 -38.76 -20.51
CA GLU A 254 -53.69 -39.33 -19.30
C GLU A 254 -55.23 -39.23 -19.34
N ASP A 255 -55.78 -38.08 -19.75
CA ASP A 255 -57.23 -37.89 -19.95
C ASP A 255 -57.79 -38.85 -21.02
N LEU A 256 -57.05 -39.06 -22.11
CA LEU A 256 -57.41 -40.02 -23.16
C LEU A 256 -57.34 -41.47 -22.66
N LYS A 257 -56.37 -41.83 -21.82
CA LYS A 257 -56.31 -43.16 -21.20
C LYS A 257 -57.46 -43.40 -20.24
N GLN A 258 -57.84 -42.39 -19.44
CA GLN A 258 -58.98 -42.50 -18.52
C GLN A 258 -60.29 -42.67 -19.29
N SER A 259 -60.54 -41.84 -20.32
CA SER A 259 -61.74 -41.94 -21.16
C SER A 259 -61.80 -43.21 -22.01
N ALA A 260 -60.67 -43.70 -22.54
CA ALA A 260 -60.61 -44.98 -23.23
C ALA A 260 -60.77 -46.18 -22.28
N GLY A 261 -60.29 -46.08 -21.03
CA GLY A 261 -60.50 -47.08 -19.99
C GLY A 261 -61.96 -47.17 -19.56
N ASP A 262 -62.67 -46.05 -19.48
CA ASP A 262 -64.10 -45.98 -19.16
C ASP A 262 -64.96 -46.57 -20.30
N GLY A 263 -64.55 -46.39 -21.56
CA GLY A 263 -65.23 -46.98 -22.72
C GLY A 263 -65.14 -48.50 -22.84
N VAL A 264 -64.15 -49.15 -22.20
CA VAL A 264 -64.00 -50.62 -22.23
C VAL A 264 -64.91 -51.32 -21.20
N LEU A 265 -65.31 -50.63 -20.12
CA LEU A 265 -66.22 -51.20 -19.13
C LEU A 265 -67.70 -51.07 -19.52
N GLU A 266 -68.07 -50.12 -20.39
CA GLU A 266 -69.44 -49.97 -20.88
C GLU A 266 -69.73 -50.85 -22.13
N GLY A 267 -68.72 -51.20 -22.93
CA GLY A 267 -68.87 -52.08 -24.10
C GLY A 267 -68.81 -53.59 -23.81
N GLY A 268 -68.33 -54.00 -22.63
CA GLY A 268 -68.20 -55.42 -22.24
C GLY A 268 -69.42 -56.04 -21.56
N ALA A 269 -70.45 -55.24 -21.24
CA ALA A 269 -71.64 -55.70 -20.50
C ALA A 269 -72.85 -56.04 -21.40
N MET A 270 -72.78 -55.82 -22.72
CA MET A 270 -73.96 -55.94 -23.60
C MET A 270 -74.06 -57.25 -24.40
N ASP A 271 -73.07 -58.16 -24.33
CA ASP A 271 -72.99 -59.33 -25.24
C ASP A 271 -73.22 -60.71 -24.59
N VAL A 272 -73.85 -60.77 -23.40
CA VAL A 272 -74.12 -62.06 -22.69
C VAL A 272 -75.62 -62.40 -22.58
N ALA A 273 -76.52 -61.65 -23.22
CA ALA A 273 -77.97 -61.86 -23.05
C ALA A 273 -78.68 -62.71 -24.12
N GLU A 274 -77.99 -63.25 -25.15
CA GLU A 274 -78.66 -63.87 -26.32
C GLU A 274 -78.39 -65.37 -26.54
N VAL A 275 -78.20 -66.19 -25.48
CA VAL A 275 -77.94 -67.65 -25.64
C VAL A 275 -78.80 -68.55 -24.72
N SER A 276 -79.98 -68.14 -24.25
CA SER A 276 -80.79 -69.02 -23.36
C SER A 276 -82.29 -69.10 -23.66
N LYS A 277 -82.65 -69.25 -24.95
CA LYS A 277 -84.00 -69.71 -25.34
C LYS A 277 -83.94 -70.71 -26.50
N GLU A 278 -83.44 -71.90 -26.24
CA GLU A 278 -83.75 -73.10 -27.03
C GLU A 278 -83.49 -74.33 -26.17
N THR A 279 -84.54 -74.81 -25.50
CA THR A 279 -84.94 -76.20 -25.17
C THR A 279 -85.99 -76.18 -24.07
#